data_AF-A0A853PZE1-F1
#
_entry.id   AF-A0A853PZE1-F1
#
_cell.length_a   1.000
_cell.length_b   1.000
_cell.length_c   1.000
_cell.angle_alpha   90.00
_cell.angle_beta   90.00
_cell.angle_gamma   90.00
#
_symmetry.space_group_name_H-M   'P 1'
#
loop_
_entity.id
_entity.type
_entity.pdbx_description
1 polymer ?
#
loop_
_entity_poly.entity_id
_entity_poly.type
_entity_poly.pdbx_seq_one_letter_code
_entity_poly.pdbx_strand_id
1 'polypeptide(L)'
;MKYFILLASVLFLAQSCSVAPSMRESARSYDWVANTNFSWQSKIDSAISSYPLLLHPSYEAKGSVGFTVPVFYRMDKKRAGVEVRIKYKTENCNDLCLKLSGIGECGEVISADTFRLSAAEAWTVARWSVDMVSPLLLGVALEARGEKPGKKDFPADPLGWENNSFKPGEYSKIWIDSLDILIDGKYAVELPSLNNGTAASVRESDVMPANGGDLKSLPFSGKRILAIGESVHGTGTMNDMGVEIIKNRIEHGKCRLVLLEIPLTLSFHINRYLEGDERFKPDSIASYFDKVLFSSSSFVSLMRWVKEYNRHLEEKVSFFGIDRNIYRLQSSIDLFYFFYTLRRGKGDEGLKAICESLLLSDEKFPFKGADSVLHANHGFKGILTRREAEIMSYCLNSEEEATADELNRFWGRDSGMYENAKFLMKTMLKKDETTTVYCHLGHANYTSIAGWLRPDMRPFGEYMKGSYGDDYSAVGLLAGGGSYLTWVFPGKMGIRRLQSSSSAGLEYCIERSGISPCYLPMDKLSDADVLKMRYIGNTESKIGQFQWVFPKCMMDGVLFTKNASATNKREEFFKMNLDYHVQTLFALMYLYEKKRKWIP
;
A
#
# COMPACT_ATOMS: atom_id res chain seq x y z
N MET A 1 16.43 13.68 -28.29
CA MET A 1 15.83 14.99 -27.97
C MET A 1 14.53 14.88 -27.17
N LYS A 2 13.54 14.05 -27.56
CA LYS A 2 12.29 13.85 -26.79
C LYS A 2 12.49 13.37 -25.33
N TYR A 3 13.53 12.58 -25.05
CA TYR A 3 13.85 12.08 -23.70
C TYR A 3 14.58 13.09 -22.80
N PHE A 4 15.16 14.17 -23.37
CA PHE A 4 15.82 15.23 -22.60
C PHE A 4 14.82 16.21 -21.96
N ILE A 5 13.58 16.26 -22.46
CA ILE A 5 12.51 17.09 -21.92
C ILE A 5 11.80 16.39 -20.74
N LEU A 6 11.80 15.04 -20.73
CA LEU A 6 11.42 14.25 -19.55
C LEU A 6 12.36 14.53 -18.36
N LEU A 7 13.64 14.75 -18.64
CA LEU A 7 14.67 15.13 -17.66
C LEU A 7 14.33 16.44 -16.93
N ALA A 8 13.73 17.42 -17.64
CA ALA A 8 13.38 18.72 -17.07
C ALA A 8 12.07 18.70 -16.26
N SER A 9 11.18 17.73 -16.52
CA SER A 9 9.88 17.62 -15.85
C SER A 9 9.94 16.79 -14.55
N VAL A 10 10.91 15.88 -14.43
CA VAL A 10 11.18 15.13 -13.18
C VAL A 10 11.92 16.00 -12.15
N LEU A 11 12.77 16.94 -12.60
CA LEU A 11 13.53 17.85 -11.71
C LEU A 11 12.68 18.98 -11.10
N PHE A 12 11.51 19.31 -11.66
CA PHE A 12 10.69 20.47 -11.23
C PHE A 12 9.61 20.18 -10.18
N LEU A 13 9.45 18.92 -9.74
CA LEU A 13 8.40 18.54 -8.77
C LEU A 13 8.88 18.46 -7.31
N ALA A 14 10.12 18.87 -7.03
CA ALA A 14 10.72 18.80 -5.70
C ALA A 14 11.01 20.17 -5.10
N GLN A 15 10.00 21.03 -4.94
CA GLN A 15 10.09 22.17 -4.00
C GLN A 15 8.74 22.40 -3.30
N SER A 16 8.65 22.03 -2.04
CA SER A 16 7.75 22.71 -1.11
C SER A 16 8.50 22.97 0.19
N CYS A 17 8.71 24.26 0.45
CA CYS A 17 9.41 24.79 1.60
C CYS A 17 8.65 24.54 2.90
N SER A 18 9.41 24.30 3.96
CA SER A 18 9.00 24.28 5.35
C SER A 18 8.53 25.67 5.82
N VAL A 19 7.35 25.73 6.43
CA VAL A 19 6.96 26.83 7.34
C VAL A 19 6.23 26.22 8.54
N ALA A 20 6.59 26.66 9.74
CA ALA A 20 6.00 26.23 11.00
C ALA A 20 4.56 26.77 11.17
N PRO A 21 3.70 26.10 11.97
CA PRO A 21 2.27 26.34 11.98
C PRO A 21 1.90 27.55 12.84
N SER A 22 1.06 28.42 12.31
CA SER A 22 0.29 29.39 13.11
C SER A 22 -1.19 29.06 12.97
N MET A 23 -1.89 29.08 14.10
CA MET A 23 -3.26 28.62 14.29
C MET A 23 -4.27 29.26 13.31
N ARG A 24 -4.52 28.59 12.18
CA ARG A 24 -5.77 28.61 11.37
C ARG A 24 -5.74 27.48 10.33
N GLU A 25 -5.54 26.23 10.80
CA GLU A 25 -5.28 25.04 9.95
C GLU A 25 -6.38 23.94 10.03
N SER A 26 -7.65 24.27 10.31
CA SER A 26 -8.66 23.23 10.67
C SER A 26 -8.93 22.17 9.59
N ALA A 27 -8.94 22.54 8.31
CA ALA A 27 -9.12 21.55 7.23
C ALA A 27 -7.90 20.64 7.05
N ARG A 28 -6.69 21.09 7.43
CA ARG A 28 -5.43 20.35 7.21
C ARG A 28 -5.05 19.46 8.39
N SER A 29 -5.70 19.64 9.53
CA SER A 29 -5.45 18.85 10.75
C SER A 29 -6.08 17.46 10.75
N TYR A 30 -6.92 17.12 9.76
CA TYR A 30 -7.54 15.79 9.65
C TYR A 30 -6.75 14.87 8.73
N ASP A 31 -6.64 13.60 9.10
CA ASP A 31 -5.98 12.55 8.32
C ASP A 31 -6.83 12.13 7.11
N TRP A 32 -6.80 12.95 6.06
CA TRP A 32 -7.55 12.69 4.85
C TRP A 32 -7.02 11.45 4.13
N VAL A 33 -7.95 10.57 3.78
CA VAL A 33 -7.80 9.42 2.93
C VAL A 33 -8.53 9.72 1.63
N ALA A 34 -7.78 9.84 0.53
CA ALA A 34 -8.34 10.16 -0.77
C ALA A 34 -8.67 8.92 -1.59
N ASN A 35 -9.81 8.96 -2.26
CA ASN A 35 -10.08 8.23 -3.49
C ASN A 35 -9.53 9.04 -4.67
N THR A 36 -8.84 8.32 -5.52
CA THR A 36 -7.89 8.71 -6.55
C THR A 36 -8.51 9.27 -7.83
N ASN A 37 -9.85 9.33 -7.93
CA ASN A 37 -10.54 10.20 -8.90
C ASN A 37 -10.45 11.69 -8.53
N PHE A 38 -9.89 12.00 -7.36
CA PHE A 38 -9.27 13.29 -7.09
C PHE A 38 -7.77 13.19 -7.34
N SER A 39 -7.23 14.10 -8.15
CA SER A 39 -5.85 14.50 -7.89
C SER A 39 -5.93 15.58 -6.81
N TRP A 40 -5.06 15.52 -5.83
CA TRP A 40 -4.92 16.62 -4.89
C TRP A 40 -3.48 17.09 -4.91
N GLN A 41 -3.32 18.36 -4.65
CA GLN A 41 -2.02 18.88 -4.33
C GLN A 41 -2.27 19.75 -3.12
N SER A 42 -1.43 19.60 -2.09
CA SER A 42 -1.20 20.71 -1.18
C SER A 42 -0.41 21.78 -1.94
N LYS A 43 -0.96 22.29 -3.05
CA LYS A 43 -0.39 23.43 -3.76
C LYS A 43 -0.71 24.63 -2.89
N ILE A 44 0.37 25.23 -2.39
CA ILE A 44 0.35 26.54 -1.79
C ILE A 44 -0.02 27.49 -2.92
N ASP A 45 -1.30 27.87 -3.01
CA ASP A 45 -1.66 29.03 -3.81
C ASP A 45 -1.11 30.25 -3.08
N SER A 46 0.08 30.69 -3.47
CA SER A 46 0.77 31.83 -2.86
C SER A 46 0.01 33.15 -3.03
N ALA A 47 -1.07 33.17 -3.83
CA ALA A 47 -1.96 34.31 -3.98
C ALA A 47 -3.07 34.38 -2.91
N ILE A 48 -3.27 33.33 -2.10
CA ILE A 48 -4.34 33.27 -1.09
C ILE A 48 -3.74 33.20 0.32
N SER A 49 -3.85 34.29 1.06
CA SER A 49 -3.25 34.48 2.40
C SER A 49 -3.74 33.54 3.50
N SER A 50 -4.82 32.80 3.26
CA SER A 50 -5.40 31.85 4.21
C SER A 50 -4.95 30.40 4.01
N TYR A 51 -4.18 30.11 2.96
CA TYR A 51 -3.60 28.79 2.69
C TYR A 51 -4.65 27.65 2.62
N PRO A 52 -5.59 27.64 1.66
CA PRO A 52 -6.62 26.62 1.57
C PRO A 52 -6.10 25.23 1.15
N LEU A 53 -6.89 24.17 1.40
CA LEU A 53 -6.74 22.85 0.77
C LEU A 53 -7.31 22.89 -0.66
N LEU A 54 -6.58 22.38 -1.65
CA LEU A 54 -6.98 22.37 -3.05
C LEU A 54 -7.17 20.92 -3.56
N LEU A 55 -8.37 20.64 -4.07
CA LEU A 55 -8.75 19.36 -4.65
C LEU A 55 -9.08 19.53 -6.13
N HIS A 56 -8.70 18.56 -6.95
CA HIS A 56 -8.99 18.54 -8.37
C HIS A 56 -9.79 17.28 -8.76
N PRO A 57 -11.12 17.38 -8.85
CA PRO A 57 -11.94 16.24 -9.25
C PRO A 57 -11.77 15.93 -10.73
N SER A 58 -11.77 14.64 -11.06
CA SER A 58 -11.88 14.16 -12.44
C SER A 58 -13.28 14.41 -13.00
N TYR A 59 -13.37 14.68 -14.31
CA TYR A 59 -14.64 14.73 -15.03
C TYR A 59 -15.13 13.32 -15.43
N GLU A 60 -14.22 12.36 -15.53
CA GLU A 60 -14.48 11.00 -16.02
C GLU A 60 -15.28 10.18 -15.00
N ALA A 61 -14.99 10.36 -13.71
CA ALA A 61 -15.66 9.66 -12.63
C ALA A 61 -15.72 10.51 -11.34
N LYS A 62 -16.69 10.21 -10.48
CA LYS A 62 -16.85 10.88 -9.19
C LYS A 62 -15.74 10.42 -8.23
N GLY A 63 -14.97 11.36 -7.69
CA GLY A 63 -14.01 11.13 -6.63
C GLY A 63 -14.61 11.26 -5.24
N SER A 64 -13.90 10.75 -4.23
CA SER A 64 -14.19 10.95 -2.81
C SER A 64 -12.91 11.22 -2.04
N VAL A 65 -12.94 12.01 -0.99
CA VAL A 65 -11.82 12.18 -0.06
C VAL A 65 -12.40 12.40 1.33
N GLY A 66 -11.92 11.70 2.33
CA GLY A 66 -12.55 11.75 3.64
C GLY A 66 -11.64 11.29 4.76
N PHE A 67 -12.12 11.41 5.98
CA PHE A 67 -11.40 11.04 7.19
C PHE A 67 -12.40 10.60 8.26
N THR A 68 -11.87 10.05 9.35
CA THR A 68 -12.69 9.70 10.52
C THR A 68 -12.26 10.53 11.73
N VAL A 69 -13.25 10.91 12.54
CA VAL A 69 -13.02 11.50 13.86
C VAL A 69 -13.80 10.74 14.93
N PRO A 70 -13.23 10.57 16.13
CA PRO A 70 -13.94 9.93 17.23
C PRO A 70 -15.09 10.81 17.73
N VAL A 71 -16.21 10.17 18.08
CA VAL A 71 -17.39 10.84 18.63
C VAL A 71 -17.50 10.65 20.14
N PHE A 72 -16.44 10.17 20.80
CA PHE A 72 -16.36 9.86 22.24
C PHE A 72 -16.41 11.10 23.14
N TYR A 73 -17.50 11.87 23.07
CA TYR A 73 -17.72 12.98 23.97
C TYR A 73 -18.50 12.62 25.21
N ARG A 74 -19.10 11.41 25.28
CA ARG A 74 -19.69 10.82 26.49
C ARG A 74 -20.46 9.52 26.18
N MET A 75 -20.01 8.37 26.69
CA MET A 75 -20.71 7.06 26.57
C MET A 75 -22.08 7.02 27.28
N ASP A 76 -22.42 8.05 28.07
CA ASP A 76 -23.73 8.22 28.73
C ASP A 76 -24.80 8.85 27.82
N LYS A 77 -24.43 9.40 26.66
CA LYS A 77 -25.40 9.92 25.68
C LYS A 77 -25.57 8.97 24.51
N LYS A 78 -26.83 8.58 24.24
CA LYS A 78 -27.22 7.81 23.04
C LYS A 78 -27.23 8.62 21.75
N ARG A 79 -26.97 9.93 21.82
CA ARG A 79 -27.00 10.84 20.66
C ARG A 79 -25.85 11.83 20.73
N ALA A 80 -25.23 12.08 19.59
CA ALA A 80 -24.23 13.12 19.40
C ALA A 80 -24.77 14.16 18.40
N GLY A 81 -24.79 15.43 18.82
CA GLY A 81 -25.10 16.54 17.94
C GLY A 81 -23.86 16.96 17.18
N VAL A 82 -23.84 16.74 15.86
CA VAL A 82 -22.72 17.06 14.98
C VAL A 82 -23.05 18.32 14.20
N GLU A 83 -22.24 19.37 14.35
CA GLU A 83 -22.25 20.54 13.49
C GLU A 83 -21.05 20.49 12.55
N VAL A 84 -21.27 20.65 11.26
CA VAL A 84 -20.21 20.81 10.27
C VAL A 84 -20.33 22.16 9.60
N ARG A 85 -19.23 22.91 9.56
CA ARG A 85 -19.11 24.19 8.86
C ARG A 85 -17.92 24.12 7.91
N ILE A 86 -18.19 24.36 6.63
CA ILE A 86 -17.16 24.36 5.59
C ILE A 86 -17.16 25.70 4.88
N LYS A 87 -15.98 26.31 4.76
CA LYS A 87 -15.76 27.49 3.94
C LYS A 87 -15.02 27.08 2.67
N TYR A 88 -15.63 27.30 1.51
CA TYR A 88 -15.14 26.78 0.24
C TYR A 88 -15.44 27.69 -0.94
N LYS A 89 -14.77 27.42 -2.07
CA LYS A 89 -15.13 27.91 -3.41
C LYS A 89 -14.79 26.84 -4.45
N THR A 90 -15.35 26.95 -5.65
CA THR A 90 -15.21 25.96 -6.73
C THR A 90 -15.00 26.63 -8.08
N GLU A 91 -14.35 25.91 -8.99
CA GLU A 91 -14.23 26.26 -10.42
C GLU A 91 -14.52 24.99 -11.24
N ASN A 92 -15.41 25.09 -12.23
CA ASN A 92 -15.76 24.01 -13.16
C ASN A 92 -16.18 22.69 -12.45
N CYS A 93 -17.07 22.75 -11.45
CA CYS A 93 -17.48 21.59 -10.65
C CYS A 93 -19.02 21.50 -10.56
N ASN A 94 -19.57 20.41 -11.10
CA ASN A 94 -21.03 20.22 -11.25
C ASN A 94 -21.69 19.43 -10.11
N ASP A 95 -20.92 18.61 -9.39
CA ASP A 95 -21.45 17.71 -8.37
C ASP A 95 -20.45 17.71 -7.23
N LEU A 96 -20.70 18.49 -6.17
CA LEU A 96 -19.92 18.52 -4.94
C LEU A 96 -20.85 18.19 -3.77
N CYS A 97 -20.51 17.16 -3.00
CA CYS A 97 -21.29 16.68 -1.88
C CYS A 97 -20.40 16.51 -0.64
N LEU A 98 -20.92 16.84 0.52
CA LEU A 98 -20.39 16.44 1.82
C LEU A 98 -21.22 15.27 2.35
N LYS A 99 -20.60 14.13 2.59
CA LYS A 99 -21.21 12.94 3.19
C LYS A 99 -20.74 12.81 4.63
N LEU A 100 -21.69 12.66 5.55
CA LEU A 100 -21.45 12.36 6.95
C LEU A 100 -21.96 10.96 7.26
N SER A 101 -21.10 10.09 7.78
CA SER A 101 -21.44 8.70 8.13
C SER A 101 -21.22 8.47 9.62
N GLY A 102 -22.24 7.98 10.32
CA GLY A 102 -22.09 7.43 11.67
C GLY A 102 -21.58 6.00 11.56
N ILE A 103 -20.46 5.71 12.22
CA ILE A 103 -19.82 4.39 12.20
C ILE A 103 -19.92 3.80 13.61
N GLY A 104 -20.62 2.67 13.72
CA GLY A 104 -20.86 1.92 14.95
C GLY A 104 -19.82 0.82 15.19
N GLU A 105 -20.21 -0.20 15.94
CA GLU A 105 -19.35 -1.33 16.31
C GLU A 105 -18.79 -2.05 15.07
N CYS A 106 -17.55 -2.53 15.18
CA CYS A 106 -16.84 -3.21 14.09
C CYS A 106 -16.82 -2.48 12.74
N GLY A 107 -16.96 -1.15 12.73
CA GLY A 107 -16.90 -0.34 11.51
C GLY A 107 -18.20 -0.33 10.69
N GLU A 108 -19.32 -0.80 11.24
CA GLU A 108 -20.62 -0.77 10.56
C GLU A 108 -21.10 0.68 10.35
N VAL A 109 -21.53 1.02 9.12
CA VAL A 109 -22.14 2.33 8.84
C VAL A 109 -23.62 2.29 9.27
N ILE A 110 -23.93 2.92 10.41
CA ILE A 110 -25.26 2.90 11.03
C ILE A 110 -26.14 4.09 10.63
N SER A 111 -25.55 5.16 10.11
CA SER A 111 -26.27 6.31 9.56
C SER A 111 -25.44 6.99 8.48
N ALA A 112 -26.09 7.59 7.49
CA ALA A 112 -25.41 8.37 6.46
C ALA A 112 -26.30 9.50 5.95
N ASP A 113 -25.76 10.72 5.93
CA ASP A 113 -26.39 11.91 5.37
C ASP A 113 -25.50 12.49 4.27
N THR A 114 -26.12 13.04 3.22
CA THR A 114 -25.40 13.64 2.09
C THR A 114 -25.94 15.03 1.82
N PHE A 115 -25.06 16.02 1.89
CA PHE A 115 -25.37 17.43 1.71
C PHE A 115 -24.74 17.94 0.41
N ARG A 116 -25.57 18.47 -0.50
CA ARG A 116 -25.07 19.08 -1.73
C ARG A 116 -24.50 20.46 -1.43
N LEU A 117 -23.29 20.71 -1.92
CA LEU A 117 -22.61 22.00 -1.91
C LEU A 117 -22.83 22.67 -3.27
N SER A 118 -23.41 23.87 -3.28
CA SER A 118 -23.60 24.62 -4.52
C SER A 118 -22.25 25.05 -5.10
N ALA A 119 -22.15 25.09 -6.43
CA ALA A 119 -21.01 25.72 -7.11
C ALA A 119 -20.92 27.21 -6.69
N ALA A 120 -19.73 27.66 -6.34
CA ALA A 120 -19.49 29.00 -5.81
C ALA A 120 -18.14 29.53 -6.26
N GLU A 121 -18.13 30.50 -7.19
CA GLU A 121 -16.89 31.15 -7.65
C GLU A 121 -16.26 32.04 -6.57
N ALA A 122 -17.10 32.60 -5.69
CA ALA A 122 -16.69 33.35 -4.50
C ALA A 122 -16.67 32.46 -3.26
N TRP A 123 -15.89 32.85 -2.24
CA TRP A 123 -15.87 32.17 -0.95
C TRP A 123 -17.26 32.17 -0.30
N THR A 124 -17.78 30.97 -0.04
CA THR A 124 -19.05 30.77 0.65
C THR A 124 -18.86 29.87 1.86
N VAL A 125 -19.81 29.93 2.80
CA VAL A 125 -19.84 29.09 4.00
C VAL A 125 -21.12 28.28 3.99
N ALA A 126 -20.98 26.96 4.06
CA ALA A 126 -22.11 26.07 4.27
C ALA A 126 -22.06 25.47 5.68
N ARG A 127 -23.24 25.26 6.27
CA ARG A 127 -23.40 24.78 7.65
C ARG A 127 -24.51 23.75 7.70
N TRP A 128 -24.25 22.66 8.41
CA TRP A 128 -25.24 21.63 8.71
C TRP A 128 -25.16 21.19 10.16
N SER A 129 -26.28 20.69 10.66
CA SER A 129 -26.38 20.07 11.97
C SER A 129 -27.14 18.75 11.83
N VAL A 130 -26.57 17.68 12.38
CA VAL A 130 -27.09 16.32 12.30
C VAL A 130 -27.03 15.71 13.70
N ASP A 131 -28.12 15.07 14.11
CA ASP A 131 -28.13 14.24 15.31
C ASP A 131 -27.87 12.78 14.91
N MET A 132 -26.79 12.21 15.40
CA MET A 132 -26.46 10.81 15.14
C MET A 132 -26.71 9.95 16.38
N VAL A 133 -27.31 8.78 16.19
CA VAL A 133 -27.62 7.84 17.28
C VAL A 133 -26.43 6.89 17.48
N SER A 134 -25.77 7.01 18.63
CA SER A 134 -24.66 6.15 19.08
C SER A 134 -23.50 5.88 18.09
N PRO A 135 -22.98 6.85 17.30
CA PRO A 135 -21.78 6.60 16.52
C PRO A 135 -20.54 6.50 17.42
N LEU A 136 -19.62 5.59 17.11
CA LEU A 136 -18.29 5.52 17.73
C LEU A 136 -17.29 6.38 16.95
N LEU A 137 -17.35 6.34 15.62
CA LEU A 137 -16.64 7.25 14.71
C LEU A 137 -17.61 8.03 13.83
N LEU A 138 -17.23 9.25 13.46
CA LEU A 138 -17.85 10.03 12.41
C LEU A 138 -16.93 9.97 11.18
N GLY A 139 -17.43 9.39 10.10
CA GLY A 139 -16.83 9.51 8.77
C GLY A 139 -17.28 10.80 8.10
N VAL A 140 -16.33 11.58 7.61
CA VAL A 140 -16.59 12.81 6.84
C VAL A 140 -15.94 12.64 5.48
N ALA A 141 -16.71 12.71 4.40
CA ALA A 141 -16.21 12.56 3.04
C ALA A 141 -16.74 13.68 2.13
N LEU A 142 -15.84 14.27 1.34
CA LEU A 142 -16.19 15.12 0.22
C LEU A 142 -16.19 14.28 -1.05
N GLU A 143 -17.29 14.28 -1.77
CA GLU A 143 -17.40 13.61 -3.06
C GLU A 143 -17.61 14.64 -4.16
N ALA A 144 -16.86 14.53 -5.26
CA ALA A 144 -17.08 15.44 -6.36
C ALA A 144 -16.79 14.87 -7.75
N ARG A 145 -17.43 15.46 -8.76
CA ARG A 145 -17.13 15.25 -10.18
C ARG A 145 -16.87 16.60 -10.85
N GLY A 146 -15.78 16.65 -11.62
CA GLY A 146 -15.42 17.81 -12.42
C GLY A 146 -16.30 17.96 -13.66
N GLU A 147 -16.30 19.15 -14.23
CA GLU A 147 -16.86 19.41 -15.56
C GLU A 147 -15.96 18.87 -16.66
N LYS A 148 -16.59 18.40 -17.74
CA LYS A 148 -15.84 17.97 -18.94
C LYS A 148 -15.36 19.22 -19.68
N PRO A 149 -14.04 19.42 -19.88
CA PRO A 149 -13.53 20.57 -20.61
C PRO A 149 -13.98 20.56 -22.08
N GLY A 150 -14.32 21.73 -22.62
CA GLY A 150 -14.60 21.91 -24.05
C GLY A 150 -13.32 22.00 -24.88
N LYS A 151 -13.43 21.83 -26.21
CA LYS A 151 -12.28 21.90 -27.14
C LYS A 151 -11.47 23.21 -27.02
N LYS A 152 -12.16 24.31 -26.70
CA LYS A 152 -11.58 25.66 -26.53
C LYS A 152 -10.80 25.83 -25.22
N ASP A 153 -11.04 24.96 -24.25
CA ASP A 153 -10.49 25.08 -22.90
C ASP A 153 -9.15 24.36 -22.78
N PHE A 154 -8.79 23.51 -23.76
CA PHE A 154 -7.48 22.88 -23.80
C PHE A 154 -6.38 23.92 -24.07
N PRO A 155 -5.27 23.88 -23.31
CA PRO A 155 -4.15 24.80 -23.55
C PRO A 155 -3.63 24.67 -24.99
N ALA A 156 -3.36 25.80 -25.65
CA ALA A 156 -2.75 25.81 -26.97
C ALA A 156 -1.30 25.30 -26.86
N ASP A 157 -0.98 24.21 -27.56
CA ASP A 157 0.40 23.69 -27.60
C ASP A 157 1.29 24.60 -28.47
N PRO A 158 2.38 25.18 -27.94
CA PRO A 158 3.34 25.93 -28.75
C PRO A 158 4.07 25.06 -29.79
N LEU A 159 4.00 23.72 -29.70
CA LEU A 159 4.78 22.74 -30.48
C LEU A 159 3.95 21.83 -31.40
N GLY A 160 2.61 21.99 -31.45
CA GLY A 160 1.75 21.33 -32.43
C GLY A 160 1.56 19.81 -32.30
N TRP A 161 1.71 19.23 -31.11
CA TRP A 161 1.35 17.85 -30.83
C TRP A 161 -0.15 17.72 -30.55
N GLU A 162 -0.86 16.91 -31.35
CA GLU A 162 -2.32 16.73 -31.31
C GLU A 162 -2.88 16.09 -30.02
N ASN A 163 -2.04 15.73 -29.04
CA ASN A 163 -2.47 15.16 -27.77
C ASN A 163 -2.62 16.23 -26.67
N ASN A 164 -3.49 17.19 -26.93
CA ASN A 164 -3.99 18.15 -25.96
C ASN A 164 -4.86 17.44 -24.91
N SER A 165 -4.26 16.93 -23.85
CA SER A 165 -4.99 16.50 -22.66
C SER A 165 -4.63 17.42 -21.49
N PHE A 166 -5.63 17.97 -20.81
CA PHE A 166 -5.43 18.34 -19.42
C PHE A 166 -4.89 17.11 -18.70
N LYS A 167 -3.88 17.27 -17.83
CA LYS A 167 -3.60 16.20 -16.86
C LYS A 167 -4.92 15.89 -16.14
N PRO A 168 -5.32 14.61 -15.98
CA PRO A 168 -6.52 14.27 -15.25
C PRO A 168 -6.54 15.00 -13.90
N GLY A 169 -7.54 15.86 -13.70
CA GLY A 169 -7.67 16.69 -12.49
C GLY A 169 -6.78 17.94 -12.45
N GLU A 170 -6.81 18.82 -13.46
CA GLU A 170 -6.34 20.23 -13.29
C GLU A 170 -7.38 21.28 -13.71
N TYR A 171 -8.40 20.91 -14.51
CA TYR A 171 -9.44 21.82 -15.01
C TYR A 171 -10.47 22.23 -13.94
N SER A 172 -10.94 21.26 -13.17
CA SER A 172 -11.87 21.49 -12.06
C SER A 172 -11.11 21.67 -10.76
N LYS A 173 -11.57 22.60 -9.92
CA LYS A 173 -10.91 22.94 -8.65
C LYS A 173 -11.93 23.15 -7.54
N ILE A 174 -11.58 22.68 -6.35
CA ILE A 174 -12.30 22.95 -5.11
C ILE A 174 -11.29 23.45 -4.10
N TRP A 175 -11.49 24.65 -3.58
CA TRP A 175 -10.70 25.20 -2.48
C TRP A 175 -11.49 25.12 -1.19
N ILE A 176 -10.85 24.66 -0.12
CA ILE A 176 -11.42 24.58 1.22
C ILE A 176 -10.53 25.40 2.16
N ASP A 177 -11.08 26.50 2.66
CA ASP A 177 -10.40 27.40 3.58
C ASP A 177 -10.42 26.86 5.01
N SER A 178 -11.59 26.39 5.46
CA SER A 178 -11.78 25.80 6.78
C SER A 178 -12.82 24.70 6.75
N LEU A 179 -12.63 23.71 7.61
CA LEU A 179 -13.58 22.63 7.88
C LEU A 179 -13.65 22.42 9.38
N ASP A 180 -14.69 22.98 9.98
CA ASP A 180 -14.92 22.92 11.41
C ASP A 180 -15.96 21.86 11.69
N ILE A 181 -15.59 20.88 12.52
CA ILE A 181 -16.49 19.84 13.01
C ILE A 181 -16.62 20.05 14.51
N LEU A 182 -17.84 20.30 14.96
CA LEU A 182 -18.18 20.37 16.37
C LEU A 182 -19.04 19.18 16.73
N ILE A 183 -18.68 18.49 17.81
CA ILE A 183 -19.45 17.40 18.38
C ILE A 183 -19.89 17.87 19.76
N ASP A 184 -21.20 17.96 19.98
CA ASP A 184 -21.81 18.52 21.19
C ASP A 184 -21.23 19.90 21.56
N GLY A 185 -20.95 20.73 20.54
CA GLY A 185 -20.40 22.09 20.70
C GLY A 185 -18.89 22.18 20.95
N LYS A 186 -18.15 21.06 20.90
CA LYS A 186 -16.68 21.03 21.02
C LYS A 186 -16.00 20.67 19.71
N TYR A 187 -14.88 21.32 19.39
CA TYR A 187 -14.14 21.04 18.17
C TYR A 187 -13.55 19.63 18.15
N ALA A 188 -13.76 18.89 17.08
CA ALA A 188 -13.23 17.53 16.89
C ALA A 188 -11.70 17.48 16.81
N VAL A 189 -11.02 18.61 16.54
CA VAL A 189 -9.55 18.71 16.53
C VAL A 189 -8.95 18.98 17.91
N GLU A 190 -9.76 19.46 18.86
CA GLU A 190 -9.36 19.75 20.25
C GLU A 190 -9.58 18.53 21.16
N LEU A 191 -9.36 17.32 20.64
CA LEU A 191 -9.59 16.10 21.42
C LEU A 191 -8.74 16.15 22.70
N PRO A 192 -9.35 16.09 23.88
CA PRO A 192 -8.60 16.00 25.12
C PRO A 192 -7.71 14.75 25.08
N SER A 193 -6.61 14.78 25.83
CA SER A 193 -5.96 13.55 26.27
C SER A 193 -7.03 12.59 26.78
N LEU A 194 -7.16 11.41 26.16
CA LEU A 194 -8.06 10.35 26.61
C LEU A 194 -7.62 9.92 28.01
N ASN A 195 -8.12 10.62 29.02
CA ASN A 195 -8.02 10.19 30.41
C ASN A 195 -9.36 9.65 30.93
N ASN A 196 -10.49 9.89 30.26
CA ASN A 196 -11.82 9.55 30.80
C ASN A 196 -12.82 8.96 29.78
N GLY A 197 -12.45 7.89 29.07
CA GLY A 197 -13.41 7.14 28.26
C GLY A 197 -12.84 5.88 27.63
N THR A 198 -12.83 4.78 28.40
CA THR A 198 -12.58 3.39 27.97
C THR A 198 -11.38 3.19 27.04
N ALA A 199 -10.15 3.37 27.55
CA ALA A 199 -9.03 2.64 26.98
C ALA A 199 -9.35 1.14 27.12
N ALA A 200 -9.30 0.39 26.02
CA ALA A 200 -9.45 -1.05 26.08
C ALA A 200 -8.49 -1.61 27.14
N SER A 201 -9.03 -2.28 28.16
CA SER A 201 -8.23 -2.74 29.30
C SER A 201 -7.54 -4.05 28.94
N VAL A 202 -6.46 -3.99 28.17
CA VAL A 202 -5.56 -5.14 27.97
C VAL A 202 -4.85 -5.44 29.28
N ARG A 203 -5.08 -6.64 29.85
CA ARG A 203 -4.41 -7.13 31.05
C ARG A 203 -3.28 -8.09 30.67
N GLU A 204 -2.40 -8.36 31.63
CA GLU A 204 -1.34 -9.37 31.48
C GLU A 204 -1.90 -10.75 31.09
N SER A 205 -3.04 -11.14 31.64
CA SER A 205 -3.73 -12.41 31.31
C SER A 205 -4.31 -12.48 29.90
N ASP A 206 -4.43 -11.34 29.22
CA ASP A 206 -5.03 -11.25 27.89
C ASP A 206 -3.96 -11.42 26.78
N VAL A 207 -2.67 -11.37 27.12
CA VAL A 207 -1.56 -11.56 26.18
C VAL A 207 -0.82 -12.88 26.40
N MET A 208 -0.22 -13.39 25.32
CA MET A 208 0.59 -14.62 25.33
C MET A 208 2.06 -14.25 25.04
N PRO A 209 3.04 -14.69 25.84
CA PRO A 209 4.45 -14.55 25.48
C PRO A 209 4.74 -15.15 24.09
N ALA A 210 5.56 -14.48 23.29
CA ALA A 210 5.84 -14.88 21.91
C ALA A 210 7.35 -15.04 21.63
N ASN A 211 8.05 -15.76 22.52
CA ASN A 211 9.50 -15.98 22.41
C ASN A 211 9.80 -17.29 21.69
N GLY A 212 10.60 -17.25 20.61
CA GLY A 212 11.24 -18.42 19.97
C GLY A 212 10.37 -19.67 19.80
N GLY A 213 10.36 -20.54 20.81
CA GLY A 213 9.59 -21.80 20.83
C GLY A 213 8.06 -21.64 20.93
N ASP A 214 7.56 -20.49 21.38
CA ASP A 214 6.13 -20.25 21.62
C ASP A 214 5.35 -19.99 20.32
N LEU A 215 6.01 -19.68 19.20
CA LEU A 215 5.31 -19.35 17.96
C LEU A 215 4.38 -20.47 17.48
N LYS A 216 4.74 -21.74 17.70
CA LYS A 216 3.94 -22.93 17.30
C LYS A 216 2.61 -23.04 18.05
N SER A 217 2.55 -22.55 19.28
CA SER A 217 1.35 -22.62 20.12
C SER A 217 0.43 -21.42 19.92
N LEU A 218 0.86 -20.39 19.18
CA LEU A 218 0.03 -19.23 18.91
C LEU A 218 -1.17 -19.59 17.99
N PRO A 219 -2.36 -18.99 18.22
CA PRO A 219 -3.60 -19.35 17.52
C PRO A 219 -3.52 -19.32 15.98
N PHE A 220 -2.67 -18.47 15.42
CA PHE A 220 -2.53 -18.32 13.97
C PHE A 220 -1.66 -19.40 13.30
N SER A 221 -0.90 -20.19 14.08
CA SER A 221 0.10 -21.11 13.52
C SER A 221 -0.50 -22.24 12.67
N GLY A 222 -1.72 -22.69 13.01
CA GLY A 222 -2.43 -23.74 12.28
C GLY A 222 -3.26 -23.25 11.09
N LYS A 223 -3.31 -21.94 10.81
CA LYS A 223 -4.18 -21.38 9.77
C LYS A 223 -3.70 -21.77 8.38
N ARG A 224 -4.63 -22.05 7.46
CA ARG A 224 -4.31 -22.47 6.09
C ARG A 224 -3.68 -21.34 5.27
N ILE A 225 -4.21 -20.13 5.42
CA ILE A 225 -3.72 -18.92 4.76
C ILE A 225 -3.48 -17.89 5.86
N LEU A 226 -2.21 -17.61 6.15
CA LEU A 226 -1.84 -16.59 7.13
C LEU A 226 -1.26 -15.37 6.43
N ALA A 227 -1.85 -14.20 6.62
CA ALA A 227 -1.23 -12.93 6.30
C ALA A 227 -0.55 -12.32 7.54
N ILE A 228 0.71 -11.97 7.39
CA ILE A 228 1.53 -11.26 8.37
C ILE A 228 1.65 -9.83 7.87
N GLY A 229 1.02 -8.91 8.58
CA GLY A 229 0.93 -7.50 8.24
C GLY A 229 1.86 -6.64 9.08
N GLU A 230 2.93 -6.09 8.52
CA GLU A 230 3.74 -5.11 9.26
C GLU A 230 3.04 -3.76 9.33
N SER A 231 2.93 -3.17 10.53
CA SER A 231 2.27 -1.86 10.69
C SER A 231 3.19 -0.68 10.32
N VAL A 232 4.50 -0.95 10.18
CA VAL A 232 5.53 0.01 9.83
C VAL A 232 6.50 -0.63 8.84
N HIS A 233 6.53 -0.12 7.60
CA HIS A 233 7.58 -0.45 6.66
C HIS A 233 8.97 0.02 7.15
N GLY A 234 10.03 -0.68 6.71
CA GLY A 234 11.40 -0.23 6.95
C GLY A 234 11.93 -0.54 8.34
N THR A 235 11.33 -1.51 9.04
CA THR A 235 11.84 -2.02 10.32
C THR A 235 12.47 -3.40 10.14
N GLY A 236 13.76 -3.52 10.47
CA GLY A 236 14.44 -4.83 10.47
C GLY A 236 13.82 -5.78 11.49
N THR A 237 13.37 -5.25 12.63
CA THR A 237 12.75 -6.04 13.70
C THR A 237 11.43 -6.71 13.27
N MET A 238 10.50 -6.01 12.61
CA MET A 238 9.27 -6.66 12.14
C MET A 238 9.56 -7.63 11.01
N ASN A 239 10.52 -7.31 10.13
CA ASN A 239 10.95 -8.25 9.10
C ASN A 239 11.53 -9.54 9.70
N ASP A 240 12.36 -9.46 10.74
CA ASP A 240 12.90 -10.62 11.43
C ASP A 240 11.78 -11.44 12.11
N MET A 241 10.82 -10.77 12.77
CA MET A 241 9.65 -11.44 13.34
C MET A 241 8.85 -12.20 12.27
N GLY A 242 8.57 -11.55 11.14
CA GLY A 242 7.90 -12.18 10.00
C GLY A 242 8.65 -13.37 9.43
N VAL A 243 9.98 -13.23 9.28
CA VAL A 243 10.86 -14.31 8.81
C VAL A 243 10.80 -15.52 9.74
N GLU A 244 10.82 -15.33 11.05
CA GLU A 244 10.75 -16.43 12.01
C GLU A 244 9.37 -17.13 11.99
N ILE A 245 8.27 -16.38 11.83
CA ILE A 245 6.94 -16.97 11.62
C ILE A 245 6.89 -17.79 10.32
N ILE A 246 7.46 -17.25 9.23
CA ILE A 246 7.52 -17.94 7.93
C ILE A 246 8.31 -19.26 8.07
N LYS A 247 9.51 -19.23 8.68
CA LYS A 247 10.30 -20.45 8.93
C LYS A 247 9.50 -21.47 9.75
N ASN A 248 8.90 -21.02 10.85
CA ASN A 248 8.10 -21.88 11.72
C ASN A 248 6.95 -22.56 10.94
N ARG A 249 6.26 -21.82 10.06
CA ARG A 249 5.18 -22.36 9.23
C ARG A 249 5.70 -23.30 8.13
N ILE A 250 6.88 -23.06 7.58
CA ILE A 250 7.53 -23.97 6.61
C ILE A 250 7.86 -25.30 7.29
N GLU A 251 8.47 -25.26 8.47
CA GLU A 251 8.92 -26.44 9.21
C GLU A 251 7.76 -27.24 9.83
N HIS A 252 6.73 -26.54 10.36
CA HIS A 252 5.71 -27.16 11.20
C HIS A 252 4.27 -26.99 10.70
N GLY A 253 4.03 -26.03 9.82
CA GLY A 253 2.70 -25.68 9.31
C GLY A 253 2.40 -26.17 7.89
N LYS A 254 3.26 -27.03 7.30
CA LYS A 254 3.17 -27.45 5.88
C LYS A 254 3.10 -26.28 4.90
N CYS A 255 3.74 -25.16 5.21
CA CYS A 255 3.78 -24.02 4.30
C CYS A 255 4.69 -24.34 3.12
N ARG A 256 4.14 -24.33 1.91
CA ARG A 256 4.88 -24.59 0.65
C ARG A 256 4.87 -23.42 -0.32
N LEU A 257 4.07 -22.39 -0.03
CA LEU A 257 4.03 -21.16 -0.79
C LEU A 257 4.16 -19.96 0.15
N VAL A 258 5.19 -19.14 -0.04
CA VAL A 258 5.33 -17.84 0.63
C VAL A 258 5.04 -16.74 -0.39
N LEU A 259 4.12 -15.85 -0.04
CA LEU A 259 3.68 -14.73 -0.85
C LEU A 259 4.22 -13.43 -0.24
N LEU A 260 4.79 -12.56 -1.06
CA LEU A 260 5.40 -11.31 -0.61
C LEU A 260 4.76 -10.10 -1.32
N GLU A 261 4.68 -8.97 -0.64
CA GLU A 261 4.35 -7.67 -1.25
C GLU A 261 5.53 -7.13 -2.08
N ILE A 262 5.82 -7.85 -3.17
CA ILE A 262 6.76 -7.48 -4.22
C ILE A 262 6.14 -7.84 -5.57
N PRO A 263 6.65 -7.29 -6.69
CA PRO A 263 6.13 -7.62 -8.01
C PRO A 263 6.22 -9.12 -8.33
N LEU A 264 5.16 -9.69 -8.91
CA LEU A 264 5.14 -11.08 -9.37
C LEU A 264 6.31 -11.38 -10.34
N THR A 265 6.56 -10.47 -11.27
CA THR A 265 7.63 -10.55 -12.29
C THR A 265 9.03 -10.75 -11.72
N LEU A 266 9.32 -10.15 -10.57
CA LEU A 266 10.61 -10.29 -9.88
C LEU A 266 10.83 -11.71 -9.35
N SER A 267 9.75 -12.41 -9.04
CA SER A 267 9.79 -13.63 -8.23
C SER A 267 10.34 -14.84 -8.96
N PHE A 268 10.34 -14.83 -10.29
CA PHE A 268 11.02 -15.85 -11.09
C PHE A 268 12.53 -15.88 -10.79
N HIS A 269 13.15 -14.72 -10.56
CA HIS A 269 14.56 -14.64 -10.19
C HIS A 269 14.83 -15.28 -8.82
N ILE A 270 13.91 -15.10 -7.87
CA ILE A 270 14.00 -15.68 -6.53
C ILE A 270 13.90 -17.21 -6.61
N ASN A 271 12.88 -17.75 -7.28
CA ASN A 271 12.68 -19.21 -7.32
C ASN A 271 13.84 -19.94 -8.01
N ARG A 272 14.42 -19.42 -9.09
CA ARG A 272 15.61 -20.04 -9.70
C ARG A 272 16.80 -20.10 -8.76
N TYR A 273 16.99 -19.08 -7.93
CA TYR A 273 18.01 -19.12 -6.88
C TYR A 273 17.72 -20.21 -5.84
N LEU A 274 16.46 -20.31 -5.38
CA LEU A 274 16.01 -21.34 -4.42
C LEU A 274 16.13 -22.76 -4.98
N GLU A 275 15.99 -22.94 -6.29
CA GLU A 275 16.17 -24.22 -6.98
C GLU A 275 17.63 -24.65 -7.14
N GLY A 276 18.59 -23.74 -6.89
CA GLY A 276 20.02 -24.02 -7.02
C GLY A 276 20.64 -23.61 -8.34
N ASP A 277 19.95 -22.84 -9.19
CA ASP A 277 20.53 -22.34 -10.43
C ASP A 277 21.63 -21.31 -10.16
N GLU A 278 22.89 -21.68 -10.42
CA GLU A 278 24.05 -20.86 -10.10
C GLU A 278 24.11 -19.55 -10.88
N ARG A 279 23.34 -19.40 -11.97
CA ARG A 279 23.26 -18.13 -12.72
C ARG A 279 22.57 -17.03 -11.92
N PHE A 280 21.72 -17.41 -10.98
CA PHE A 280 20.93 -16.51 -10.14
C PHE A 280 21.64 -16.34 -8.79
N LYS A 281 21.92 -15.09 -8.41
CA LYS A 281 22.79 -14.77 -7.27
C LYS A 281 22.03 -14.03 -6.17
N PRO A 282 22.36 -14.26 -4.88
CA PRO A 282 21.68 -13.60 -3.77
C PRO A 282 21.88 -12.08 -3.80
N ASP A 283 23.00 -11.57 -4.32
CA ASP A 283 23.26 -10.13 -4.40
C ASP A 283 22.32 -9.41 -5.37
N SER A 284 21.85 -10.11 -6.41
CA SER A 284 20.83 -9.60 -7.33
C SER A 284 19.49 -9.49 -6.63
N ILE A 285 19.10 -10.49 -5.84
CA ILE A 285 17.89 -10.47 -5.01
C ILE A 285 17.98 -9.36 -3.94
N ALA A 286 19.12 -9.24 -3.27
CA ALA A 286 19.38 -8.19 -2.29
C ALA A 286 19.19 -6.78 -2.88
N SER A 287 19.64 -6.57 -4.13
CA SER A 287 19.50 -5.29 -4.83
C SER A 287 18.04 -4.89 -5.04
N TYR A 288 17.13 -5.85 -5.22
CA TYR A 288 15.71 -5.57 -5.28
C TYR A 288 15.14 -5.22 -3.90
N PHE A 289 15.47 -6.00 -2.87
CA PHE A 289 15.03 -5.69 -1.51
C PHE A 289 15.57 -4.35 -1.00
N ASP A 290 16.74 -3.91 -1.47
CA ASP A 290 17.27 -2.59 -1.13
C ASP A 290 16.38 -1.45 -1.64
N LYS A 291 15.75 -1.62 -2.82
CA LYS A 291 14.86 -0.62 -3.45
C LYS A 291 13.48 -0.51 -2.80
N VAL A 292 13.04 -1.54 -2.09
CA VAL A 292 11.80 -1.53 -1.30
C VAL A 292 12.13 -1.37 0.18
N LEU A 293 11.14 -1.25 1.07
CA LEU A 293 11.40 -1.06 2.51
C LEU A 293 11.57 -2.38 3.28
N PHE A 294 11.82 -3.49 2.59
CA PHE A 294 12.14 -4.79 3.20
C PHE A 294 13.60 -4.87 3.61
N SER A 295 13.89 -5.58 4.68
CA SER A 295 15.26 -5.88 5.10
C SER A 295 15.93 -6.87 4.16
N SER A 296 16.91 -6.37 3.39
CA SER A 296 17.74 -7.20 2.53
C SER A 296 18.45 -8.29 3.32
N SER A 297 18.93 -8.00 4.53
CA SER A 297 19.59 -9.01 5.39
C SER A 297 18.63 -10.09 5.86
N SER A 298 17.42 -9.73 6.30
CA SER A 298 16.43 -10.67 6.84
C SER A 298 15.90 -11.59 5.74
N PHE A 299 15.42 -11.01 4.63
CA PHE A 299 14.83 -11.79 3.55
C PHE A 299 15.86 -12.58 2.75
N VAL A 300 17.06 -12.05 2.47
CA VAL A 300 18.10 -12.84 1.78
C VAL A 300 18.58 -13.99 2.66
N SER A 301 18.66 -13.80 3.98
CA SER A 301 18.97 -14.89 4.91
C SER A 301 17.86 -15.95 4.91
N LEU A 302 16.59 -15.55 4.87
CA LEU A 302 15.47 -16.48 4.66
C LEU A 302 15.62 -17.24 3.33
N MET A 303 15.90 -16.58 2.21
CA MET A 303 16.08 -17.26 0.92
C MET A 303 17.24 -18.25 0.94
N ARG A 304 18.36 -17.91 1.60
CA ARG A 304 19.50 -18.83 1.79
C ARG A 304 19.10 -20.07 2.58
N TRP A 305 18.37 -19.87 3.67
CA TRP A 305 17.87 -20.96 4.50
C TRP A 305 16.88 -21.85 3.73
N VAL A 306 15.93 -21.26 3.00
CA VAL A 306 14.95 -22.00 2.17
C VAL A 306 15.65 -22.77 1.05
N LYS A 307 16.66 -22.18 0.41
CA LYS A 307 17.45 -22.86 -0.62
C LYS A 307 18.06 -24.15 -0.07
N GLU A 308 18.66 -24.10 1.12
CA GLU A 308 19.24 -25.29 1.76
C GLU A 308 18.15 -26.28 2.16
N TYR A 309 17.06 -25.81 2.77
CA TYR A 309 15.91 -26.62 3.15
C TYR A 309 15.32 -27.38 1.94
N ASN A 310 15.20 -26.72 0.78
CA ASN A 310 14.69 -27.29 -0.46
C ASN A 310 15.59 -28.36 -1.09
N ARG A 311 16.88 -28.49 -0.69
CA ARG A 311 17.78 -29.52 -1.26
C ARG A 311 17.37 -30.94 -0.94
N HIS A 312 16.66 -31.12 0.16
CA HIS A 312 16.27 -32.42 0.70
C HIS A 312 14.78 -32.72 0.51
N LEU A 313 14.06 -31.89 -0.24
CA LEU A 313 12.62 -32.00 -0.42
C LEU A 313 12.24 -32.30 -1.87
N GLU A 314 11.31 -33.24 -2.02
CA GLU A 314 10.60 -33.45 -3.29
C GLU A 314 9.64 -32.29 -3.57
N GLU A 315 8.85 -31.89 -2.57
CA GLU A 315 7.95 -30.74 -2.64
C GLU A 315 8.62 -29.51 -2.02
N LYS A 316 9.19 -28.68 -2.90
CA LYS A 316 9.94 -27.48 -2.53
C LYS A 316 9.02 -26.35 -2.08
N VAL A 317 9.55 -25.49 -1.22
CA VAL A 317 8.95 -24.21 -0.87
C VAL A 317 9.25 -23.19 -1.98
N SER A 318 8.21 -22.52 -2.47
CA SER A 318 8.30 -21.47 -3.48
C SER A 318 7.95 -20.10 -2.92
N PHE A 319 8.54 -19.05 -3.52
CA PHE A 319 8.35 -17.67 -3.12
C PHE A 319 7.81 -16.84 -4.29
N PHE A 320 6.65 -16.21 -4.13
CA PHE A 320 6.08 -15.38 -5.19
C PHE A 320 5.61 -14.03 -4.67
N GLY A 321 5.81 -13.02 -5.49
CA GLY A 321 5.26 -11.69 -5.31
C GLY A 321 3.80 -11.70 -5.74
N ILE A 322 2.95 -11.02 -4.96
CA ILE A 322 1.54 -10.83 -5.31
C ILE A 322 1.29 -9.43 -5.86
N ASP A 323 2.22 -8.51 -5.70
CA ASP A 323 2.05 -7.13 -6.14
C ASP A 323 2.20 -6.99 -7.66
N ARG A 324 1.70 -5.87 -8.19
CA ARG A 324 1.89 -5.45 -9.57
C ARG A 324 2.75 -4.21 -9.58
N ASN A 325 3.70 -4.15 -10.50
CA ASN A 325 4.41 -2.89 -10.73
C ASN A 325 3.40 -1.82 -11.18
N ILE A 326 3.43 -0.64 -10.55
CA ILE A 326 2.63 0.51 -11.01
C ILE A 326 2.99 0.82 -12.47
N TYR A 327 4.29 0.86 -12.76
CA TYR A 327 4.83 1.08 -14.09
C TYR A 327 5.05 -0.24 -14.84
N ARG A 328 4.34 -0.43 -15.96
CA ARG A 328 4.49 -1.63 -16.82
C ARG A 328 5.92 -1.88 -17.29
N LEU A 329 6.66 -0.82 -17.56
CA LEU A 329 8.06 -0.91 -17.96
C LEU A 329 8.91 -1.66 -16.93
N GLN A 330 8.62 -1.53 -15.63
CA GLN A 330 9.34 -2.26 -14.61
C GLN A 330 9.07 -3.77 -14.70
N SER A 331 7.82 -4.16 -14.96
CA SER A 331 7.46 -5.56 -15.23
C SER A 331 8.23 -6.12 -16.43
N SER A 332 8.35 -5.35 -17.52
CA SER A 332 9.17 -5.74 -18.68
C SER A 332 10.65 -5.90 -18.34
N ILE A 333 11.22 -4.99 -17.54
CA ILE A 333 12.62 -5.03 -17.10
C ILE A 333 12.90 -6.26 -16.23
N ASP A 334 12.01 -6.56 -15.28
CA ASP A 334 12.14 -7.71 -14.39
C ASP A 334 12.19 -9.03 -15.19
N LEU A 335 11.24 -9.20 -16.11
CA LEU A 335 11.17 -10.39 -16.99
C LEU A 335 12.35 -10.44 -17.97
N PHE A 336 12.76 -9.29 -18.52
CA PHE A 336 13.94 -9.22 -19.38
C PHE A 336 15.18 -9.72 -18.63
N TYR A 337 15.43 -9.24 -17.41
CA TYR A 337 16.59 -9.68 -16.63
C TYR A 337 16.55 -11.17 -16.31
N PHE A 338 15.37 -11.75 -16.10
CA PHE A 338 15.19 -13.19 -15.94
C PHE A 338 15.64 -13.97 -17.19
N PHE A 339 15.05 -13.69 -18.36
CA PHE A 339 15.41 -14.39 -19.60
C PHE A 339 16.85 -14.10 -20.04
N TYR A 340 17.33 -12.88 -19.84
CA TYR A 340 18.72 -12.50 -20.10
C TYR A 340 19.69 -13.34 -19.27
N THR A 341 19.36 -13.57 -17.99
CA THR A 341 20.17 -14.39 -17.09
C THR A 341 20.18 -15.86 -17.53
N LEU A 342 19.02 -16.40 -17.96
CA LEU A 342 18.93 -17.74 -18.52
C LEU A 342 19.76 -17.91 -19.79
N ARG A 343 19.82 -16.86 -20.63
CA ARG A 343 20.58 -16.86 -21.89
C ARG A 343 22.09 -16.76 -21.70
N ARG A 344 22.61 -16.27 -20.58
CA ARG A 344 24.07 -16.10 -20.38
C ARG A 344 24.82 -17.40 -20.69
N GLY A 345 25.71 -17.35 -21.68
CA GLY A 345 26.49 -18.51 -22.13
C GLY A 345 25.78 -19.44 -23.13
N LYS A 346 24.60 -19.07 -23.65
CA LYS A 346 23.83 -19.84 -24.63
C LYS A 346 23.45 -19.00 -25.86
N GLY A 347 23.60 -19.59 -27.05
CA GLY A 347 23.14 -19.04 -28.33
C GLY A 347 21.69 -19.42 -28.66
N ASP A 348 20.78 -19.34 -27.69
CA ASP A 348 19.37 -19.71 -27.88
C ASP A 348 18.60 -18.53 -28.52
N GLU A 349 18.09 -18.75 -29.74
CA GLU A 349 17.36 -17.74 -30.50
C GLU A 349 15.96 -17.46 -29.91
N GLY A 350 15.32 -18.43 -29.26
CA GLY A 350 14.04 -18.21 -28.59
C GLY A 350 14.20 -17.30 -27.36
N LEU A 351 15.22 -17.55 -26.53
CA LEU A 351 15.56 -16.68 -25.39
C LEU A 351 15.96 -15.28 -25.85
N LYS A 352 16.61 -15.15 -27.01
CA LYS A 352 16.91 -13.86 -27.62
C LYS A 352 15.62 -13.14 -28.06
N ALA A 353 14.75 -13.83 -28.78
CA ALA A 353 13.50 -13.27 -29.29
C ALA A 353 12.58 -12.77 -28.17
N ILE A 354 12.46 -13.51 -27.05
CA ILE A 354 11.64 -13.04 -25.93
C ILE A 354 12.26 -11.84 -25.21
N CYS A 355 13.60 -11.79 -25.08
CA CYS A 355 14.30 -10.61 -24.58
C CYS A 355 14.05 -9.38 -25.47
N GLU A 356 14.12 -9.55 -26.79
CA GLU A 356 13.85 -8.46 -27.75
C GLU A 356 12.39 -8.00 -27.67
N SER A 357 11.44 -8.93 -27.56
CA SER A 357 10.03 -8.60 -27.42
C SER A 357 9.72 -7.82 -26.14
N LEU A 358 10.38 -8.13 -25.03
CA LEU A 358 10.18 -7.41 -23.77
C LEU A 358 10.77 -5.98 -23.81
N LEU A 359 11.69 -5.70 -24.74
CA LEU A 359 12.28 -4.37 -24.94
C LEU A 359 11.60 -3.54 -26.04
N LEU A 360 10.94 -4.18 -27.00
CA LEU A 360 10.27 -3.57 -28.16
C LEU A 360 8.74 -3.48 -27.98
N SER A 361 8.30 -3.57 -26.73
CA SER A 361 6.91 -3.68 -26.33
C SER A 361 6.06 -2.50 -26.86
N ASP A 362 4.97 -2.78 -27.59
CA ASP A 362 3.98 -1.80 -28.07
C ASP A 362 3.45 -0.97 -26.89
N GLU A 363 3.34 0.36 -27.04
CA GLU A 363 2.78 1.25 -26.00
C GLU A 363 1.38 0.81 -25.56
N LYS A 364 0.58 0.21 -26.47
CA LYS A 364 -0.76 -0.29 -26.17
C LYS A 364 -0.76 -1.70 -25.57
N PHE A 365 0.12 -2.59 -26.03
CA PHE A 365 0.12 -4.01 -25.65
C PHE A 365 1.54 -4.56 -25.40
N PRO A 366 2.17 -4.19 -24.28
CA PRO A 366 3.60 -4.42 -24.12
C PRO A 366 4.01 -5.90 -24.00
N PHE A 367 3.10 -6.79 -23.59
CA PHE A 367 3.42 -8.19 -23.27
C PHE A 367 2.97 -9.21 -24.32
N LYS A 368 2.11 -8.82 -25.27
CA LYS A 368 1.55 -9.73 -26.29
C LYS A 368 2.60 -10.40 -27.17
N GLY A 369 3.63 -9.64 -27.56
CA GLY A 369 4.75 -10.19 -28.32
C GLY A 369 5.51 -11.26 -27.51
N ALA A 370 5.73 -11.00 -26.21
CA ALA A 370 6.51 -11.90 -25.36
C ALA A 370 5.74 -13.19 -25.08
N ASP A 371 4.41 -13.10 -24.91
CA ASP A 371 3.53 -14.26 -24.79
C ASP A 371 3.50 -15.09 -26.07
N SER A 372 3.45 -14.42 -27.24
CA SER A 372 3.55 -15.09 -28.54
C SER A 372 4.88 -15.86 -28.68
N VAL A 373 6.00 -15.27 -28.26
CA VAL A 373 7.31 -15.96 -28.26
C VAL A 373 7.32 -17.13 -27.28
N LEU A 374 6.76 -16.96 -26.08
CA LEU A 374 6.66 -18.03 -25.08
C LEU A 374 5.92 -19.24 -25.64
N HIS A 375 4.77 -19.02 -26.30
CA HIS A 375 3.97 -20.08 -26.92
C HIS A 375 4.66 -20.72 -28.13
N ALA A 376 5.26 -19.93 -29.02
CA ALA A 376 5.99 -20.44 -30.19
C ALA A 376 7.18 -21.33 -29.80
N ASN A 377 7.77 -21.10 -28.63
CA ASN A 377 8.84 -21.93 -28.06
C ASN A 377 8.32 -23.00 -27.09
N HIS A 378 7.03 -23.34 -27.15
CA HIS A 378 6.37 -24.36 -26.31
C HIS A 378 6.64 -24.17 -24.81
N GLY A 379 6.56 -22.94 -24.32
CA GLY A 379 6.84 -22.59 -22.93
C GLY A 379 8.31 -22.76 -22.54
N PHE A 380 9.23 -22.76 -23.51
CA PHE A 380 10.65 -23.07 -23.32
C PHE A 380 10.88 -24.40 -22.61
N LYS A 381 10.20 -25.47 -23.06
CA LYS A 381 10.33 -26.82 -22.52
C LYS A 381 11.80 -27.25 -22.42
N GLY A 382 12.22 -27.67 -21.22
CA GLY A 382 13.61 -28.04 -20.93
C GLY A 382 14.48 -26.89 -20.39
N ILE A 383 13.98 -25.65 -20.45
CA ILE A 383 14.57 -24.48 -19.77
C ILE A 383 13.69 -24.07 -18.59
N LEU A 384 12.38 -23.96 -18.79
CA LEU A 384 11.39 -23.70 -17.76
C LEU A 384 10.69 -24.99 -17.34
N THR A 385 10.31 -25.07 -16.07
CA THR A 385 9.36 -26.10 -15.63
C THR A 385 7.96 -25.81 -16.20
N ARG A 386 7.10 -26.83 -16.25
CA ARG A 386 5.71 -26.66 -16.68
C ARG A 386 4.98 -25.59 -15.84
N ARG A 387 5.16 -25.62 -14.52
CA ARG A 387 4.54 -24.65 -13.61
C ARG A 387 5.09 -23.23 -13.82
N GLU A 388 6.40 -23.07 -13.98
CA GLU A 388 6.99 -21.76 -14.30
C GLU A 388 6.46 -21.18 -15.61
N ALA A 389 6.32 -22.00 -16.65
CA ALA A 389 5.78 -21.55 -17.94
C ALA A 389 4.30 -21.13 -17.82
N GLU A 390 3.50 -21.86 -17.04
CA GLU A 390 2.10 -21.51 -16.76
C GLU A 390 1.97 -20.20 -15.98
N ILE A 391 2.80 -20.00 -14.95
CA ILE A 391 2.83 -18.74 -14.18
C ILE A 391 3.35 -17.58 -15.03
N MET A 392 4.34 -17.82 -15.91
CA MET A 392 4.86 -16.83 -16.85
C MET A 392 3.77 -16.37 -17.82
N SER A 393 3.01 -17.30 -18.42
CA SER A 393 1.91 -16.95 -19.32
C SER A 393 0.80 -16.19 -18.58
N TYR A 394 0.43 -16.60 -17.36
CA TYR A 394 -0.48 -15.81 -16.53
C TYR A 394 0.05 -14.39 -16.27
N CYS A 395 1.33 -14.26 -15.94
CA CYS A 395 1.95 -12.96 -15.70
C CYS A 395 1.86 -12.05 -16.93
N LEU A 396 2.21 -12.56 -18.12
CA LEU A 396 2.17 -11.80 -19.37
C LEU A 396 0.73 -11.37 -19.74
N ASN A 397 -0.25 -12.27 -19.57
CA ASN A 397 -1.66 -11.99 -19.84
C ASN A 397 -2.28 -11.02 -18.83
N SER A 398 -2.02 -11.20 -17.53
CA SER A 398 -2.54 -10.31 -16.48
C SER A 398 -2.02 -8.87 -16.61
N GLU A 399 -0.82 -8.71 -17.17
CA GLU A 399 -0.23 -7.42 -17.48
C GLU A 399 -0.78 -6.80 -18.77
N GLU A 400 -1.25 -7.62 -19.72
CA GLU A 400 -1.98 -7.19 -20.92
C GLU A 400 -3.40 -6.72 -20.58
N GLU A 401 -4.13 -7.46 -19.75
CA GLU A 401 -5.50 -7.15 -19.32
C GLU A 401 -5.58 -5.95 -18.35
N ALA A 402 -4.52 -5.71 -17.57
CA ALA A 402 -4.45 -4.57 -16.69
C ALA A 402 -4.53 -3.26 -17.51
N THR A 403 -5.27 -2.26 -17.00
CA THR A 403 -5.50 -0.98 -17.69
C THR A 403 -4.22 -0.34 -18.22
N ALA A 404 -4.30 0.29 -19.40
CA ALA A 404 -3.19 1.09 -19.95
C ALA A 404 -2.80 2.28 -19.06
N ASP A 405 -3.74 2.70 -18.22
CA ASP A 405 -3.58 3.79 -17.28
C ASP A 405 -2.97 3.32 -15.95
N GLU A 406 -1.86 3.95 -15.56
CA GLU A 406 -1.09 3.67 -14.33
C GLU A 406 -1.89 3.96 -13.06
N LEU A 407 -2.78 4.96 -13.13
CA LEU A 407 -3.62 5.38 -12.03
C LEU A 407 -4.66 4.28 -11.72
N ASN A 408 -5.35 3.74 -12.72
CA ASN A 408 -6.20 2.57 -12.57
C ASN A 408 -5.45 1.32 -12.06
N ARG A 409 -4.18 1.12 -12.45
CA ARG A 409 -3.34 0.03 -11.89
C ARG A 409 -3.09 0.21 -10.40
N PHE A 410 -2.88 1.44 -9.95
CA PHE A 410 -2.78 1.75 -8.54
C PHE A 410 -4.11 1.48 -7.80
N TRP A 411 -5.26 1.74 -8.44
CA TRP A 411 -6.59 1.51 -7.84
C TRP A 411 -6.90 0.02 -7.70
N GLY A 412 -6.62 -0.74 -8.75
CA GLY A 412 -6.81 -2.18 -8.78
C GLY A 412 -5.71 -2.96 -8.07
N ARG A 413 -4.79 -2.31 -7.32
CA ARG A 413 -3.61 -2.97 -6.75
C ARG A 413 -3.98 -4.12 -5.81
N ASP A 414 -4.83 -3.87 -4.81
CA ASP A 414 -5.24 -4.90 -3.84
C ASP A 414 -6.07 -6.03 -4.48
N SER A 415 -6.95 -5.69 -5.44
CA SER A 415 -7.66 -6.72 -6.23
C SER A 415 -6.70 -7.54 -7.10
N GLY A 416 -5.66 -6.89 -7.64
CA GLY A 416 -4.62 -7.55 -8.42
C GLY A 416 -3.75 -8.47 -7.55
N MET A 417 -3.44 -8.05 -6.32
CA MET A 417 -2.80 -8.89 -5.30
C MET A 417 -3.64 -10.12 -4.99
N TYR A 418 -4.96 -9.95 -4.85
CA TYR A 418 -5.88 -11.06 -4.61
C TYR A 418 -5.91 -12.06 -5.77
N GLU A 419 -6.07 -11.59 -7.01
CA GLU A 419 -6.10 -12.48 -8.18
C GLU A 419 -4.76 -13.22 -8.36
N ASN A 420 -3.64 -12.53 -8.15
CA ASN A 420 -2.32 -13.15 -8.17
C ASN A 420 -2.18 -14.23 -7.08
N ALA A 421 -2.56 -13.94 -5.84
CA ALA A 421 -2.50 -14.91 -4.74
C ALA A 421 -3.39 -16.14 -5.03
N LYS A 422 -4.62 -15.91 -5.48
CA LYS A 422 -5.58 -16.97 -5.82
C LYS A 422 -5.05 -17.87 -6.94
N PHE A 423 -4.51 -17.28 -8.01
CA PHE A 423 -3.91 -18.04 -9.10
C PHE A 423 -2.71 -18.87 -8.61
N LEU A 424 -1.78 -18.26 -7.87
CA LEU A 424 -0.58 -18.94 -7.37
C LEU A 424 -0.94 -20.07 -6.40
N MET A 425 -1.87 -19.85 -5.47
CA MET A 425 -2.33 -20.88 -4.54
C MET A 425 -2.94 -22.08 -5.28
N LYS A 426 -3.78 -21.83 -6.30
CA LYS A 426 -4.37 -22.88 -7.12
C LYS A 426 -3.31 -23.68 -7.88
N THR A 427 -2.29 -23.02 -8.41
CA THR A 427 -1.26 -23.62 -9.26
C THR A 427 -0.17 -24.34 -8.47
N MET A 428 0.12 -23.86 -7.26
CA MET A 428 1.28 -24.30 -6.48
C MET A 428 0.95 -25.23 -5.32
N LEU A 429 -0.22 -25.10 -4.68
CA LEU A 429 -0.54 -25.81 -3.45
C LEU A 429 -1.33 -27.09 -3.68
N LYS A 430 -1.01 -28.11 -2.90
CA LYS A 430 -1.86 -29.28 -2.67
C LYS A 430 -2.93 -28.98 -1.61
N LYS A 431 -3.91 -29.89 -1.49
CA LYS A 431 -5.09 -29.70 -0.62
C LYS A 431 -4.74 -29.46 0.85
N ASP A 432 -3.69 -30.11 1.37
CA ASP A 432 -3.28 -30.05 2.78
C ASP A 432 -2.09 -29.12 3.05
N GLU A 433 -1.62 -28.40 2.02
CA GLU A 433 -0.53 -27.44 2.15
C GLU A 433 -1.08 -26.05 2.49
N THR A 434 -0.23 -25.27 3.16
CA THR A 434 -0.58 -23.92 3.61
C THR A 434 0.24 -22.86 2.89
N THR A 435 -0.22 -21.62 2.98
CA THR A 435 0.51 -20.45 2.48
C THR A 435 0.66 -19.39 3.56
N THR A 436 1.70 -18.58 3.41
CA THR A 436 1.96 -17.42 4.27
C THR A 436 2.17 -16.20 3.38
N VAL A 437 1.48 -15.11 3.66
CA VAL A 437 1.62 -13.81 2.99
C VAL A 437 2.36 -12.86 3.92
N TYR A 438 3.33 -12.11 3.42
CA TYR A 438 3.98 -11.02 4.14
C TYR A 438 3.81 -9.71 3.37
N CYS A 439 3.12 -8.74 3.98
CA CYS A 439 2.81 -7.45 3.39
C CYS A 439 2.63 -6.37 4.47
N HIS A 440 2.35 -5.14 4.07
CA HIS A 440 1.89 -4.09 4.96
C HIS A 440 0.53 -4.46 5.58
N LEU A 441 0.31 -4.07 6.83
CA LEU A 441 -0.89 -4.42 7.58
C LEU A 441 -2.20 -4.00 6.89
N GLY A 442 -2.26 -2.82 6.27
CA GLY A 442 -3.50 -2.42 5.59
C GLY A 442 -3.74 -3.06 4.25
N HIS A 443 -2.83 -3.89 3.73
CA HIS A 443 -3.18 -4.89 2.71
C HIS A 443 -3.74 -6.16 3.35
N ALA A 444 -3.18 -6.60 4.48
CA ALA A 444 -3.59 -7.84 5.17
C ALA A 444 -4.95 -7.75 5.89
N ASN A 445 -5.38 -6.55 6.28
CA ASN A 445 -6.59 -6.39 7.09
C ASN A 445 -7.87 -6.82 6.36
N TYR A 446 -8.88 -7.24 7.13
CA TYR A 446 -10.20 -7.60 6.63
C TYR A 446 -11.04 -6.40 6.19
N THR A 447 -10.64 -5.20 6.59
CA THR A 447 -11.29 -3.94 6.25
C THR A 447 -10.29 -2.80 6.43
N SER A 448 -10.66 -1.59 5.99
CA SER A 448 -9.81 -0.40 6.09
C SER A 448 -10.64 0.85 6.37
N ILE A 449 -9.99 1.91 6.83
CA ILE A 449 -10.62 3.23 6.98
C ILE A 449 -11.20 3.71 5.64
N ALA A 450 -10.47 3.47 4.54
CA ALA A 450 -10.96 3.76 3.20
C ALA A 450 -12.23 2.97 2.88
N GLY A 451 -12.28 1.69 3.25
CA GLY A 451 -13.45 0.82 3.09
C GLY A 451 -14.69 1.30 3.83
N TRP A 452 -14.53 1.82 5.06
CA TRP A 452 -15.66 2.38 5.84
C TRP A 452 -16.22 3.67 5.23
N LEU A 453 -15.36 4.48 4.61
CA LEU A 453 -15.79 5.69 3.90
C LEU A 453 -16.38 5.32 2.53
N ARG A 454 -15.89 4.25 1.90
CA ARG A 454 -16.13 3.87 0.50
C ARG A 454 -16.03 2.34 0.27
N PRO A 455 -17.15 1.62 0.07
CA PRO A 455 -17.16 0.16 -0.12
C PRO A 455 -16.40 -0.40 -1.34
N ASP A 456 -16.02 0.47 -2.27
CA ASP A 456 -15.20 0.16 -3.45
C ASP A 456 -13.71 0.07 -3.14
N MET A 457 -13.25 0.56 -1.98
CA MET A 457 -11.84 0.57 -1.58
C MET A 457 -11.55 -0.56 -0.58
N ARG A 458 -11.32 -1.75 -1.13
CA ARG A 458 -11.14 -2.98 -0.34
C ARG A 458 -9.67 -3.40 -0.31
N PRO A 459 -9.10 -3.65 0.88
CA PRO A 459 -7.75 -4.20 0.98
C PRO A 459 -7.71 -5.65 0.50
N PHE A 460 -6.52 -6.14 0.16
CA PHE A 460 -6.28 -7.53 -0.24
C PHE A 460 -6.91 -8.54 0.73
N GLY A 461 -6.79 -8.30 2.03
CA GLY A 461 -7.29 -9.17 3.09
C GLY A 461 -8.81 -9.27 3.14
N GLU A 462 -9.54 -8.23 2.72
CA GLU A 462 -11.00 -8.28 2.60
C GLU A 462 -11.42 -9.26 1.48
N TYR A 463 -10.76 -9.20 0.31
CA TYR A 463 -11.01 -10.15 -0.78
C TYR A 463 -10.67 -11.59 -0.37
N MET A 464 -9.56 -11.78 0.34
CA MET A 464 -9.14 -13.08 0.85
C MET A 464 -10.14 -13.61 1.87
N LYS A 465 -10.56 -12.79 2.85
CA LYS A 465 -11.55 -13.17 3.87
C LYS A 465 -12.90 -13.52 3.22
N GLY A 466 -13.34 -12.74 2.23
CA GLY A 466 -14.57 -13.02 1.50
C GLY A 466 -14.53 -14.33 0.71
N SER A 467 -13.36 -14.74 0.19
CA SER A 467 -13.23 -15.94 -0.63
C SER A 467 -12.89 -17.22 0.13
N TYR A 468 -12.20 -17.07 1.27
CA TYR A 468 -11.66 -18.19 2.03
C TYR A 468 -12.19 -18.27 3.48
N GLY A 469 -12.97 -17.29 3.94
CA GLY A 469 -13.60 -17.33 5.26
C GLY A 469 -12.59 -17.55 6.39
N ASP A 470 -12.80 -18.61 7.18
CA ASP A 470 -11.96 -18.93 8.35
C ASP A 470 -10.60 -19.54 8.01
N ASP A 471 -10.40 -19.98 6.76
CA ASP A 471 -9.09 -20.41 6.26
C ASP A 471 -8.11 -19.23 6.18
N TYR A 472 -8.61 -18.01 6.00
CA TYR A 472 -7.82 -16.78 5.98
C TYR A 472 -7.75 -16.13 7.37
N SER A 473 -6.52 -15.86 7.79
CA SER A 473 -6.18 -15.23 9.06
C SER A 473 -5.19 -14.10 8.84
N ALA A 474 -5.33 -13.00 9.59
CA ALA A 474 -4.45 -11.84 9.51
C ALA A 474 -3.88 -11.53 10.91
N VAL A 475 -2.57 -11.32 10.97
CA VAL A 475 -1.86 -10.95 12.20
C VAL A 475 -1.01 -9.71 11.96
N GLY A 476 -1.20 -8.68 12.78
CA GLY A 476 -0.40 -7.46 12.74
C GLY A 476 0.92 -7.58 13.49
N LEU A 477 1.99 -6.99 12.96
CA LEU A 477 3.26 -6.77 13.67
C LEU A 477 3.35 -5.32 14.10
N LEU A 478 3.36 -5.06 15.41
CA LEU A 478 3.35 -3.72 15.99
C LEU A 478 4.58 -3.48 16.88
N ALA A 479 4.95 -2.20 17.03
CA ALA A 479 6.05 -1.78 17.89
C ALA A 479 5.72 -0.55 18.74
N GLY A 480 6.09 -0.60 20.02
CA GLY A 480 5.88 0.49 20.98
C GLY A 480 6.70 1.75 20.65
N GLY A 481 8.00 1.56 20.39
CA GLY A 481 8.93 2.63 20.05
C GLY A 481 10.12 2.15 19.21
N GLY A 482 11.10 3.04 19.02
CA GLY A 482 12.34 2.75 18.29
C GLY A 482 12.49 3.55 16.99
N SER A 483 13.04 2.93 15.95
CA SER A 483 13.35 3.58 14.67
C SER A 483 12.91 2.77 13.46
N TYR A 484 12.74 3.46 12.33
CA TYR A 484 12.37 2.87 11.04
C TYR A 484 13.05 3.64 9.90
N LEU A 485 13.24 2.98 8.76
CA LEU A 485 13.70 3.59 7.52
C LEU A 485 12.49 3.99 6.67
N THR A 486 12.50 5.18 6.08
CA THR A 486 11.41 5.66 5.22
C THR A 486 11.97 6.48 4.06
N TRP A 487 11.19 6.63 3.00
CA TRP A 487 11.44 7.65 1.99
C TRP A 487 11.13 9.03 2.59
N VAL A 488 12.13 9.92 2.58
CA VAL A 488 12.01 11.30 3.09
C VAL A 488 11.69 12.25 1.93
N PHE A 489 12.31 12.02 0.79
CA PHE A 489 12.03 12.68 -0.50
C PHE A 489 12.18 11.64 -1.62
N PRO A 490 11.64 11.88 -2.81
CA PRO A 490 11.89 11.01 -3.97
C PRO A 490 13.38 10.70 -4.11
N GLY A 491 13.72 9.42 -4.06
CA GLY A 491 15.09 8.93 -4.17
C GLY A 491 16.01 9.13 -2.97
N LYS A 492 15.50 9.57 -1.82
CA LYS A 492 16.26 9.67 -0.57
C LYS A 492 15.55 9.00 0.59
N MET A 493 16.11 7.90 1.07
CA MET A 493 15.71 7.26 2.32
C MET A 493 16.38 7.93 3.54
N GLY A 494 15.74 7.86 4.69
CA GLY A 494 16.30 8.32 5.96
C GLY A 494 15.65 7.63 7.15
N ILE A 495 16.39 7.56 8.25
CA ILE A 495 15.91 6.98 9.50
C ILE A 495 15.04 8.00 10.23
N ARG A 496 13.93 7.51 10.79
CA ARG A 496 12.98 8.26 11.63
C ARG A 496 12.72 7.50 12.93
N ARG A 497 12.11 8.19 13.90
CA ARG A 497 11.74 7.63 15.19
C ARG A 497 10.25 7.31 15.24
N LEU A 498 9.92 6.20 15.87
CA LEU A 498 8.55 5.87 16.22
C LEU A 498 8.10 6.77 17.36
N GLN A 499 7.01 7.51 17.15
CA GLN A 499 6.39 8.38 18.14
C GLN A 499 5.79 7.53 19.28
N SER A 500 5.88 7.98 20.53
CA SER A 500 5.20 7.28 21.63
C SER A 500 3.70 7.19 21.41
N SER A 501 3.12 6.01 21.67
CA SER A 501 1.68 5.81 21.58
C SER A 501 0.97 6.47 22.76
N SER A 502 -0.13 7.19 22.49
CA SER A 502 -0.97 7.80 23.53
C SER A 502 -1.76 6.75 24.32
N SER A 503 -2.40 7.13 25.43
CA SER A 503 -3.30 6.24 26.19
C SER A 503 -4.45 5.64 25.37
N ALA A 504 -4.82 6.27 24.25
CA ALA A 504 -5.82 5.78 23.30
C ALA A 504 -5.29 4.75 22.30
N GLY A 505 -3.99 4.44 22.32
CA GLY A 505 -3.34 3.60 21.32
C GLY A 505 -3.27 2.13 21.71
N LEU A 506 -3.39 1.25 20.72
CA LEU A 506 -3.30 -0.19 20.90
C LEU A 506 -1.91 -0.60 21.41
N GLU A 507 -0.84 0.01 20.88
CA GLU A 507 0.53 -0.25 21.35
C GLU A 507 0.70 0.09 22.81
N TYR A 508 0.13 1.21 23.26
CA TYR A 508 0.18 1.62 24.67
C TYR A 508 -0.58 0.63 25.55
N CYS A 509 -1.76 0.18 25.12
CA CYS A 509 -2.55 -0.81 25.86
C CYS A 509 -1.79 -2.13 26.02
N ILE A 510 -1.14 -2.61 24.95
CA ILE A 510 -0.35 -3.84 25.01
C ILE A 510 0.92 -3.64 25.86
N GLU A 511 1.63 -2.52 25.73
CA GLU A 511 2.87 -2.26 26.48
C GLU A 511 2.65 -2.26 28.00
N ARG A 512 1.46 -1.86 28.45
CA ARG A 512 1.06 -1.91 29.87
C ARG A 512 0.93 -3.31 30.46
N SER A 513 0.84 -4.36 29.63
CA SER A 513 0.90 -5.75 30.10
C SER A 513 2.26 -6.11 30.70
N GLY A 514 3.33 -5.37 30.36
CA GLY A 514 4.69 -5.65 30.81
C GLY A 514 5.39 -6.80 30.08
N ILE A 515 4.71 -7.49 29.15
CA ILE A 515 5.24 -8.65 28.41
C ILE A 515 5.65 -8.21 26.99
N SER A 516 6.88 -8.50 26.60
CA SER A 516 7.39 -8.24 25.24
C SER A 516 8.53 -9.20 24.87
N PRO A 517 8.54 -9.79 23.67
CA PRO A 517 7.45 -9.80 22.70
C PRO A 517 6.24 -10.60 23.18
N CYS A 518 5.04 -10.21 22.74
CA CYS A 518 3.80 -10.89 23.09
C CYS A 518 2.80 -10.89 21.93
N TYR A 519 1.85 -11.81 21.99
CA TYR A 519 0.70 -11.90 21.11
C TYR A 519 -0.57 -11.50 21.87
N LEU A 520 -1.32 -10.54 21.34
CA LEU A 520 -2.67 -10.21 21.78
C LEU A 520 -3.68 -10.77 20.77
N PRO A 521 -4.47 -11.79 21.12
CA PRO A 521 -5.64 -12.17 20.32
C PRO A 521 -6.68 -11.04 20.35
N MET A 522 -7.28 -10.71 19.20
CA MET A 522 -8.28 -9.65 19.14
C MET A 522 -9.62 -10.05 19.78
N ASP A 523 -9.84 -11.33 20.09
CA ASP A 523 -11.03 -11.80 20.84
C ASP A 523 -11.10 -11.25 22.27
N LYS A 524 -9.99 -10.68 22.77
CA LYS A 524 -9.91 -9.99 24.07
C LYS A 524 -10.42 -8.56 24.04
N LEU A 525 -10.66 -8.02 22.85
CA LEU A 525 -11.24 -6.70 22.65
C LEU A 525 -12.74 -6.79 22.39
N SER A 526 -13.44 -5.68 22.62
CA SER A 526 -14.85 -5.52 22.28
C SER A 526 -15.02 -5.08 20.82
N ASP A 527 -16.20 -5.32 20.25
CA ASP A 527 -16.58 -4.80 18.92
C ASP A 527 -16.72 -3.26 18.93
N ALA A 528 -16.89 -2.68 20.12
CA ALA A 528 -16.95 -1.23 20.36
C ALA A 528 -15.59 -0.58 20.64
N ASP A 529 -14.50 -1.36 20.77
CA ASP A 529 -13.18 -0.80 21.09
C ASP A 529 -12.58 -0.08 19.88
N VAL A 530 -12.56 1.25 19.96
CA VAL A 530 -11.92 2.13 18.98
C VAL A 530 -10.64 2.68 19.54
N LEU A 531 -9.53 2.33 18.89
CA LEU A 531 -8.19 2.67 19.35
C LEU A 531 -7.41 3.35 18.24
N LYS A 532 -6.37 4.10 18.62
CA LYS A 532 -5.32 4.48 17.68
C LYS A 532 -4.40 3.30 17.43
N MET A 533 -4.01 3.07 16.19
CA MET A 533 -2.98 2.10 15.82
C MET A 533 -1.98 2.75 14.89
N ARG A 534 -0.70 2.42 15.08
CA ARG A 534 0.36 2.95 14.24
C ARG A 534 0.28 2.36 12.84
N TYR A 535 0.40 3.23 11.84
CA TYR A 535 0.36 2.85 10.44
C TYR A 535 1.35 3.71 9.64
N ILE A 536 2.42 3.10 9.12
CA ILE A 536 3.48 3.81 8.38
C ILE A 536 3.83 3.01 7.12
N GLY A 537 3.34 3.51 5.98
CA GLY A 537 3.67 2.99 4.65
C GLY A 537 5.03 3.48 4.13
N ASN A 538 5.12 3.73 2.83
CA ASN A 538 6.39 4.06 2.17
C ASN A 538 7.02 5.41 2.59
N THR A 539 6.17 6.35 2.99
CA THR A 539 6.56 7.71 3.40
C THR A 539 5.88 8.06 4.71
N GLU A 540 6.52 8.92 5.51
CA GLU A 540 5.91 9.46 6.73
C GLU A 540 4.67 10.30 6.38
N SER A 541 3.54 10.04 7.06
CA SER A 541 2.34 10.88 6.95
C SER A 541 2.61 12.24 7.59
N LYS A 542 2.08 13.30 6.97
CA LYS A 542 2.22 14.68 7.48
C LYS A 542 1.43 14.94 8.77
N ILE A 543 0.49 14.06 9.12
CA ILE A 543 -0.51 14.30 10.17
C ILE A 543 -0.23 13.44 11.41
N GLY A 544 0.64 12.44 11.29
CA GLY A 544 1.12 11.62 12.40
C GLY A 544 1.27 10.16 12.02
N GLN A 545 1.70 9.35 12.98
CA GLN A 545 1.97 7.92 12.75
C GLN A 545 0.78 7.02 13.09
N PHE A 546 -0.35 7.55 13.54
CA PHE A 546 -1.45 6.79 14.12
C PHE A 546 -2.80 7.11 13.49
N GLN A 547 -3.63 6.07 13.31
CA GLN A 547 -4.97 6.18 12.76
C GLN A 547 -6.00 5.51 13.68
N TRP A 548 -7.24 5.99 13.66
CA TRP A 548 -8.34 5.38 14.41
C TRP A 548 -8.84 4.11 13.74
N VAL A 549 -8.92 3.02 14.50
CA VAL A 549 -9.25 1.69 14.00
C VAL A 549 -10.17 0.94 14.96
N PHE A 550 -10.81 -0.11 14.44
CA PHE A 550 -11.49 -1.16 15.19
C PHE A 550 -10.64 -2.43 15.10
N PRO A 551 -9.69 -2.68 16.02
CA PRO A 551 -8.70 -3.74 15.83
C PRO A 551 -9.34 -5.12 15.63
N LYS A 552 -10.44 -5.39 16.32
CA LYS A 552 -11.12 -6.69 16.31
C LYS A 552 -11.72 -7.09 14.97
N CYS A 553 -12.28 -6.16 14.21
CA CYS A 553 -12.80 -6.48 12.89
C CYS A 553 -11.74 -6.41 11.78
N MET A 554 -10.53 -5.95 12.09
CA MET A 554 -9.46 -5.77 11.10
C MET A 554 -8.54 -6.98 11.00
N MET A 555 -8.32 -7.73 12.08
CA MET A 555 -7.35 -8.83 12.16
C MET A 555 -7.66 -9.80 13.32
N ASP A 556 -7.06 -10.99 13.32
CA ASP A 556 -7.25 -11.97 14.41
C ASP A 556 -6.41 -11.65 15.65
N GLY A 557 -5.27 -10.96 15.48
CA GLY A 557 -4.37 -10.67 16.58
C GLY A 557 -3.16 -9.83 16.19
N VAL A 558 -2.38 -9.45 17.20
CA VAL A 558 -1.17 -8.65 17.05
C VAL A 558 -0.02 -9.32 17.75
N LEU A 559 1.11 -9.44 17.06
CA LEU A 559 2.41 -9.63 17.68
C LEU A 559 3.06 -8.27 17.94
N PHE A 560 3.31 -7.98 19.21
CA PHE A 560 3.88 -6.74 19.69
C PHE A 560 5.31 -6.93 20.16
N THR A 561 6.17 -5.97 19.84
CA THR A 561 7.49 -5.80 20.46
C THR A 561 7.64 -4.39 21.02
N LYS A 562 8.33 -4.26 22.15
CA LYS A 562 8.54 -2.95 22.78
C LYS A 562 9.32 -1.98 21.89
N ASN A 563 10.36 -2.47 21.21
CA ASN A 563 11.23 -1.65 20.37
C ASN A 563 11.46 -2.28 19.00
N ALA A 564 11.42 -1.46 17.96
CA ALA A 564 11.85 -1.81 16.61
C ALA A 564 13.09 -1.02 16.20
N SER A 565 13.93 -1.64 15.38
CA SER A 565 15.09 -0.99 14.76
C SER A 565 14.86 -0.84 13.26
N ALA A 566 15.33 0.28 12.71
CA ALA A 566 15.31 0.53 11.28
C ALA A 566 16.05 -0.57 10.53
N THR A 567 15.55 -0.94 9.35
CA THR A 567 16.28 -1.85 8.47
C THR A 567 17.58 -1.19 8.02
N ASN A 568 18.64 -1.99 7.98
CA ASN A 568 19.90 -1.59 7.34
C ASN A 568 19.83 -1.92 5.84
N LYS A 569 20.32 -1.00 5.02
CA LYS A 569 20.54 -1.21 3.58
C LYS A 569 22.04 -1.31 3.34
N ARG A 570 22.42 -1.97 2.25
CA ARG A 570 23.84 -2.04 1.83
C ARG A 570 24.39 -0.65 1.55
N GLU A 571 25.65 -0.38 1.91
CA GLU A 571 26.25 0.96 1.71
C GLU A 571 26.24 1.39 0.24
N GLU A 572 26.41 0.43 -0.68
CA GLU A 572 26.39 0.66 -2.12
C GLU A 572 25.06 1.27 -2.58
N PHE A 573 23.95 0.94 -1.90
CA PHE A 573 22.64 1.51 -2.18
C PHE A 573 22.61 3.01 -1.90
N PHE A 574 23.16 3.46 -0.78
CA PHE A 574 23.23 4.89 -0.43
C PHE A 574 24.19 5.69 -1.33
N LYS A 575 25.11 5.01 -2.04
CA LYS A 575 26.02 5.62 -3.02
C LYS A 575 25.37 5.78 -4.40
N MET A 576 24.24 5.11 -4.66
CA MET A 576 23.47 5.30 -5.90
C MET A 576 22.53 6.50 -5.72
N ASN A 577 22.67 7.55 -6.56
CA ASN A 577 21.64 8.59 -6.65
C ASN A 577 20.33 7.93 -7.09
N LEU A 578 19.36 7.90 -6.19
CA LEU A 578 18.26 6.93 -6.19
C LEU A 578 16.96 7.50 -6.67
N ASP A 579 16.96 8.43 -7.63
CA ASP A 579 15.72 8.68 -8.32
C ASP A 579 15.34 7.41 -9.09
N TYR A 580 14.29 6.74 -8.64
CA TYR A 580 13.78 5.51 -9.25
C TYR A 580 13.49 5.70 -10.73
N HIS A 581 13.01 6.89 -11.13
CA HIS A 581 12.81 7.25 -12.53
C HIS A 581 14.14 7.33 -13.27
N VAL A 582 15.18 7.88 -12.64
CA VAL A 582 16.54 7.95 -13.18
C VAL A 582 17.17 6.55 -13.26
N GLN A 583 16.89 5.63 -12.33
CA GLN A 583 17.34 4.24 -12.43
C GLN A 583 16.61 3.45 -13.51
N THR A 584 15.29 3.60 -13.65
CA THR A 584 14.52 3.00 -14.74
C THR A 584 14.94 3.57 -16.09
N LEU A 585 15.24 4.87 -16.14
CA LEU A 585 15.79 5.55 -17.32
C LEU A 585 17.22 5.11 -17.63
N PHE A 586 18.10 5.00 -16.62
CA PHE A 586 19.46 4.49 -16.82
C PHE A 586 19.48 3.01 -17.17
N ALA A 587 18.56 2.20 -16.63
CA ALA A 587 18.36 0.82 -17.04
C ALA A 587 17.91 0.78 -18.50
N LEU A 588 16.91 1.58 -18.89
CA LEU A 588 16.49 1.76 -20.29
C LEU A 588 17.65 2.21 -21.19
N MET A 589 18.42 3.22 -20.79
CA MET A 589 19.55 3.77 -21.55
C MET A 589 20.69 2.76 -21.65
N TYR A 590 21.01 2.05 -20.58
CA TYR A 590 21.98 0.95 -20.56
C TYR A 590 21.53 -0.21 -21.46
N LEU A 591 20.24 -0.54 -21.43
CA LEU A 591 19.63 -1.53 -22.32
C LEU A 591 19.67 -1.06 -23.78
N TYR A 592 19.50 0.25 -24.04
CA TYR A 592 19.62 0.86 -25.36
C TYR A 592 21.07 0.94 -25.86
N GLU A 593 22.04 1.17 -24.97
CA GLU A 593 23.48 1.09 -25.28
C GLU A 593 23.94 -0.35 -25.52
N LYS A 594 23.41 -1.32 -24.76
CA LYS A 594 23.60 -2.75 -25.02
C LYS A 594 23.02 -3.13 -26.37
N LYS A 595 21.83 -2.63 -26.73
CA LYS A 595 21.24 -2.77 -28.08
C LYS A 595 22.19 -2.26 -29.17
N ARG A 596 22.84 -1.11 -28.98
CA ARG A 596 23.85 -0.58 -29.92
C ARG A 596 25.13 -1.44 -30.06
N LYS A 597 25.46 -2.26 -29.06
CA LYS A 597 26.56 -3.24 -29.14
C LYS A 597 26.12 -4.62 -29.62
N TRP A 598 24.80 -4.84 -29.78
CA TRP A 598 24.17 -6.13 -30.09
C TRP A 598 23.53 -6.19 -31.49
N ILE A 599 23.33 -5.05 -32.14
CA ILE A 599 22.91 -4.95 -33.54
C ILE A 599 24.15 -4.56 -34.35
N PRO A 600 24.60 -5.37 -35.33
CA PRO A 600 25.62 -4.98 -36.29
C PRO A 600 25.28 -3.67 -37.02
#